data_AF-W6K4N1-F1
#
_entry.id   AF-W6K4N1-F1
#
_cell.length_a   1.000
_cell.length_b   1.000
_cell.length_c   1.000
_cell.angle_alpha   90.00
_cell.angle_beta   90.00
_cell.angle_gamma   90.00
#
_symmetry.space_group_name_H-M   'P 1'
#
loop_
_entity.id
_entity.type
_entity.pdbx_description
1 polymer ?
#
loop_
_entity_poly.entity_id
_entity_poly.type
_entity_poly.pdbx_seq_one_letter_code
_entity_poly.pdbx_strand_id
1 'polypeptide(L)' 'MLNAGKAVLHIEYKGPISKVCADRPARFSTILKNRDLDAAILGRC' A
#
# COMPACT_ATOMS: atom_id res chain seq x y z
N MET A 1 -17.71 4.39 -2.34
CA MET A 1 -17.38 4.21 -0.90
C MET A 1 -17.13 2.72 -0.65
N LEU A 2 -16.14 2.37 0.19
CA LEU A 2 -15.97 1.00 0.70
C LEU A 2 -17.06 0.71 1.73
N ASN A 3 -18.22 0.28 1.27
CA ASN A 3 -19.44 0.12 2.09
C ASN A 3 -19.57 -1.25 2.77
N ALA A 4 -18.64 -2.18 2.53
CA ALA A 4 -18.75 -3.56 3.01
C ALA A 4 -17.97 -3.84 4.31
N GLY A 5 -17.34 -2.83 4.93
CA GLY A 5 -16.59 -2.98 6.20
C GLY A 5 -15.34 -3.86 6.14
N LYS A 6 -14.98 -4.39 4.96
CA LYS A 6 -13.79 -5.22 4.78
C LYS A 6 -12.52 -4.36 4.74
N ALA A 7 -11.45 -4.89 5.31
CA ALA A 7 -10.12 -4.31 5.16
C ALA A 7 -9.68 -4.35 3.69
N VAL A 8 -8.94 -3.33 3.26
CA VAL A 8 -8.35 -3.26 1.92
C VAL A 8 -6.84 -3.25 2.04
N LEU A 9 -6.20 -4.23 1.40
CA LEU A 9 -4.76 -4.25 1.17
C LEU A 9 -4.48 -3.55 -0.16
N HIS A 10 -3.72 -2.46 -0.09
CA HIS A 10 -3.21 -1.70 -1.22
C HIS A 10 -1.74 -2.06 -1.46
N ILE A 11 -1.36 -2.30 -2.70
CA ILE A 11 0.01 -2.61 -3.07
C ILE A 11 0.47 -1.55 -4.06
N GLU A 12 1.48 -0.78 -3.65
CA GLU A 12 2.18 0.14 -4.54
C GLU A 12 3.49 -0.47 -5.02
N TYR A 13 3.87 -0.10 -6.24
CA TYR A 13 5.05 -0.65 -6.92
C TYR A 13 6.08 0.40 -7.27
N LYS A 14 5.79 1.68 -7.01
CA LYS A 14 6.62 2.80 -7.44
C LYS A 14 6.53 3.96 -6.44
N GLY A 15 7.57 4.79 -6.47
CA GLY A 15 7.67 6.01 -5.68
C GLY A 15 8.36 5.79 -4.32
N PRO A 16 8.83 6.88 -3.68
CA PRO A 16 9.41 6.81 -2.35
C PRO A 16 8.32 6.51 -1.31
N ILE A 17 8.66 5.71 -0.29
CA ILE A 17 7.70 5.28 0.75
C ILE A 17 7.03 6.47 1.47
N SER A 18 7.74 7.58 1.65
CA SER A 18 7.18 8.79 2.27
C SER A 18 6.00 9.36 1.48
N LYS A 19 6.09 9.36 0.14
CA LYS A 19 5.01 9.82 -0.74
C LYS A 19 3.86 8.82 -0.77
N VAL A 20 4.17 7.52 -0.88
CA VAL A 20 3.16 6.44 -0.83
C VAL A 20 2.32 6.56 0.44
N CYS A 21 2.95 6.79 1.59
CA CYS A 21 2.24 6.90 2.86
C CYS A 21 1.49 8.23 3.04
N ALA A 22 1.93 9.32 2.40
CA ALA A 22 1.20 10.58 2.40
C ALA A 22 -0.04 10.54 1.50
N ASP A 23 0.06 9.87 0.34
CA ASP A 23 -1.00 9.83 -0.67
C ASP A 23 -2.00 8.68 -0.44
N ARG A 24 -1.69 7.72 0.45
CA ARG A 24 -2.57 6.56 0.67
C ARG A 24 -3.96 6.99 1.18
N PRO A 25 -5.03 6.32 0.75
CA PRO A 25 -6.32 6.46 1.42
C PRO A 25 -6.23 5.93 2.86
N ALA A 26 -6.66 6.75 3.84
CA ALA A 26 -6.49 6.44 5.26
C ALA A 26 -7.07 5.08 5.72
N ARG A 27 -8.09 4.56 5.02
CA ARG A 27 -8.76 3.28 5.33
C ARG A 27 -8.07 2.04 4.74
N PHE A 28 -6.94 2.22 4.04
CA PHE A 28 -6.26 1.15 3.33
C PHE A 28 -4.94 0.84 4.04
N SER A 29 -4.66 -0.44 4.21
CA SER A 29 -3.33 -0.92 4.60
C SER A 29 -2.47 -0.97 3.34
N THR A 30 -1.40 -0.19 3.25
CA THR A 30 -0.59 -0.03 2.05
C THR A 30 0.82 -0.58 2.22
N ILE A 31 1.25 -1.45 1.31
CA ILE A 31 2.63 -1.92 1.24
C ILE A 31 3.30 -1.46 -0.06
N LEU A 32 4.60 -1.17 0.02
CA LEU A 32 5.45 -0.95 -1.15
C LEU A 32 6.20 -2.25 -1.47
N LYS A 33 6.09 -2.70 -2.71
CA LYS A 33 6.63 -3.96 -3.20
C LYS A 33 7.40 -3.80 -4.50
N ASN A 34 8.30 -4.73 -4.78
CA ASN A 34 8.79 -4.94 -6.13
C ASN A 34 7.68 -5.50 -7.03
N ARG A 35 7.74 -5.23 -8.34
CA ARG A 35 6.72 -5.67 -9.31
C ARG A 35 6.68 -7.17 -9.53
N ASP A 36 7.79 -7.85 -9.31
CA ASP A 36 7.91 -9.30 -9.34
C ASP A 36 7.28 -9.97 -8.10
N LEU A 37 6.77 -9.18 -7.15
CA LEU A 37 6.15 -9.64 -5.90
C LEU A 37 7.04 -10.60 -5.13
N ASP A 38 8.35 -10.32 -5.13
CA ASP A 38 9.28 -11.00 -4.27
C ASP A 38 8.88 -10.91 -2.78
N ALA A 39 9.56 -11.71 -1.95
CA ALA A 39 9.25 -11.76 -0.53
C ALA A 39 9.50 -10.41 0.18
N ALA A 40 10.35 -9.53 -0.38
CA ALA A 40 10.77 -8.30 0.28
C ALA A 40 9.63 -7.28 0.39
N ILE A 41 9.46 -6.67 1.56
CA ILE A 41 8.58 -5.51 1.74
C ILE A 41 9.48 -4.28 1.81
N LEU A 42 9.30 -3.36 0.87
CA LEU A 42 10.14 -2.16 0.76
C LEU A 42 9.68 -1.04 1.70
N GLY A 43 8.41 -1.10 2.16
CA GLY A 43 7.84 -0.18 3.13
C GLY A 43 6.38 -0.47 3.43
N ARG A 44 5.85 0.11 4.51
CA ARG A 44 4.45 -0.08 4.95
C ARG A 44 3.86 1.16 5.61
N CYS A 45 2.55 1.29 5.44
CA CYS A 45 1.62 2.19 6.12
C CYS A 45 0.20 1.62 5.91
#